data_AF-A0A7S2K2P7-F1
#
_entry.id   AF-A0A7S2K2P7-F1
#
_cell.length_a   1.000
_cell.length_b   1.000
_cell.length_c   1.000
_cell.angle_alpha   90.00
_cell.angle_beta   90.00
_cell.angle_gamma   90.00
#
_symmetry.space_group_name_H-M   'P 1'
#
loop_
_entity.id
_entity.type
_entity.pdbx_description
1 polymer ?
#
loop_
_entity_poly.entity_id
_entity_poly.type
_entity_poly.pdbx_seq_one_letter_code
_entity_poly.pdbx_strand_id
1 'polypeptide(L)'
;VVVSISSFPHKTRLTVHHSRHYNIVKTERTSPRNRTQSTKMSCLFDIEPKMPPRVLLSEIQTREIVGKGEFGVILALDGVNLDFRNTKIDRREENARQKLSRSCVRDANTRECPYVVKRYSPKANLYMEKKNMRLKVLATEAAVLSMVNHPNIIKLRAIADVEDVLDVDFFFVMDRLFCTLSDKIYVEWKKRQKKACNFKAAIFRKKKRLSEELMVDRLFVARDIANAMVYL
;
A
#
# COMPACT_ATOMS: atom_id res chain seq x y z
N VAL A 1 -6.44 -8.78 1.70
CA VAL A 1 -6.66 -7.34 1.41
C VAL A 1 -6.45 -6.57 2.70
N VAL A 2 -5.48 -5.66 2.73
CA VAL A 2 -5.24 -4.82 3.92
C VAL A 2 -5.84 -3.45 3.62
N VAL A 3 -6.95 -3.13 4.29
CA VAL A 3 -7.68 -1.87 4.11
C VAL A 3 -6.99 -0.78 4.94
N SER A 4 -6.63 0.32 4.29
CA SER A 4 -6.09 1.49 4.97
C SER A 4 -7.22 2.34 5.53
N ILE A 5 -7.22 2.54 6.86
CA ILE A 5 -8.18 3.42 7.55
C ILE A 5 -7.51 4.79 7.69
N SER A 6 -7.69 5.66 6.70
CA SER A 6 -7.19 7.03 6.76
C SER A 6 -8.17 7.93 7.52
N SER A 7 -7.73 8.58 8.60
CA SER A 7 -8.42 9.75 9.16
C SER A 7 -7.82 11.02 8.54
N PHE A 8 -8.48 11.64 7.55
CA PHE A 8 -8.05 12.94 6.99
C PHE A 8 -9.25 13.84 6.59
N PRO A 9 -9.12 15.18 6.73
CA PRO A 9 -10.12 16.15 6.30
C PRO A 9 -10.01 16.52 4.80
N HIS A 10 -11.15 16.85 4.18
CA HIS A 10 -11.36 17.03 2.74
C HIS A 10 -10.71 18.29 2.12
N LYS A 11 -10.12 18.14 0.92
CA LYS A 11 -10.59 18.69 -0.39
C LYS A 11 -9.45 18.75 -1.41
N THR A 12 -9.57 18.08 -2.56
CA THR A 12 -9.12 18.63 -3.85
C THR A 12 -9.76 17.90 -5.04
N ARG A 13 -10.11 18.68 -6.07
CA ARG A 13 -10.81 18.30 -7.31
C ARG A 13 -9.77 18.04 -8.40
N LEU A 14 -9.88 16.95 -9.16
CA LEU A 14 -8.98 16.59 -10.25
C LEU A 14 -9.70 16.65 -11.61
N THR A 15 -9.04 17.25 -12.60
CA THR A 15 -9.41 17.24 -14.02
C THR A 15 -8.53 16.25 -14.79
N VAL A 16 -9.11 15.60 -15.82
CA VAL A 16 -8.50 14.51 -16.60
C VAL A 16 -8.21 15.00 -18.02
N HIS A 17 -7.02 14.67 -18.54
CA HIS A 17 -6.65 14.83 -19.96
C HIS A 17 -6.21 13.48 -20.56
N HIS A 18 -6.48 13.32 -21.85
CA HIS A 18 -6.42 12.10 -22.66
C HIS A 18 -5.14 12.01 -23.51
N SER A 19 -4.55 10.81 -23.66
CA SER A 19 -3.68 10.29 -24.75
C SER A 19 -2.58 9.36 -24.20
N ARG A 20 -1.99 8.39 -24.92
CA ARG A 20 -2.16 7.69 -26.21
C ARG A 20 -1.24 6.44 -26.11
N HIS A 21 -1.56 5.41 -26.88
CA HIS A 21 -1.03 4.04 -26.88
C HIS A 21 0.50 3.85 -26.95
N TYR A 22 1.00 2.82 -26.25
CA TYR A 22 2.29 2.15 -26.47
C TYR A 22 2.07 0.65 -26.76
N ASN A 23 2.95 0.07 -27.60
CA ASN A 23 2.87 -1.31 -28.08
C ASN A 23 3.52 -2.30 -27.09
N ILE A 24 2.76 -3.31 -26.66
CA ILE A 24 3.26 -4.47 -25.91
C ILE A 24 3.42 -5.67 -26.86
N VAL A 25 4.53 -6.38 -26.67
CA VAL A 25 5.01 -7.57 -27.39
C VAL A 25 3.91 -8.64 -27.50
N LYS A 26 3.62 -9.08 -28.73
CA LYS A 26 2.69 -10.19 -29.02
C LYS A 26 3.35 -11.53 -28.71
N THR A 27 2.82 -12.23 -27.71
CA THR A 27 3.09 -13.66 -27.48
C THR A 27 2.15 -14.55 -28.30
N GLU A 28 2.68 -15.70 -28.70
CA GLU A 28 2.17 -16.61 -29.73
C GLU A 28 0.84 -17.28 -29.42
N ARG A 29 0.12 -17.59 -30.50
CA ARG A 29 -1.23 -18.17 -30.56
C ARG A 29 -1.23 -19.63 -30.11
N THR A 30 -2.05 -19.95 -29.11
CA THR A 30 -2.54 -21.32 -28.86
C THR A 30 -4.06 -21.39 -29.04
N SER A 31 -4.50 -22.60 -29.45
CA SER A 31 -5.75 -22.98 -30.13
C SER A 31 -7.07 -22.70 -29.38
N PRO A 32 -8.22 -22.50 -30.08
CA PRO A 32 -9.49 -22.18 -29.44
C PRO A 32 -10.36 -23.42 -29.21
N ARG A 33 -10.53 -23.87 -27.97
CA ARG A 33 -11.66 -24.74 -27.59
C ARG A 33 -12.21 -24.40 -26.20
N ASN A 34 -13.54 -24.26 -26.17
CA ASN A 34 -14.47 -24.15 -25.04
C ASN A 34 -14.56 -22.76 -24.37
N ARG A 35 -15.42 -21.94 -24.99
CA ARG A 35 -15.88 -20.64 -24.50
C ARG A 35 -16.94 -20.85 -23.42
N THR A 36 -16.50 -21.08 -22.19
CA THR A 36 -17.33 -20.94 -21.00
C THR A 36 -17.84 -19.50 -20.95
N GLN A 37 -19.12 -19.30 -20.62
CA GLN A 37 -19.72 -17.97 -20.47
C GLN A 37 -18.95 -17.18 -19.39
N SER A 38 -18.00 -16.38 -19.85
CA SER A 38 -17.27 -15.42 -19.02
C SER A 38 -18.27 -14.33 -18.63
N THR A 39 -18.76 -14.42 -17.40
CA THR A 39 -19.39 -13.30 -16.71
C THR A 39 -18.45 -12.10 -16.85
N LYS A 40 -18.99 -10.98 -17.35
CA LYS A 40 -18.33 -9.66 -17.44
C LYS A 40 -17.97 -9.15 -16.04
N MET A 41 -17.05 -9.79 -15.33
CA MET A 41 -16.72 -9.46 -13.95
C MET A 41 -15.24 -9.14 -13.80
N SER A 42 -15.02 -7.88 -13.42
CA SER A 42 -13.77 -7.15 -13.18
C SER A 42 -13.13 -6.50 -14.42
N CYS A 43 -13.56 -5.25 -14.68
CA CYS A 43 -12.84 -4.30 -15.52
C CYS A 43 -11.45 -3.91 -14.97
N LEU A 44 -11.07 -4.44 -13.79
CA LEU A 44 -9.81 -4.17 -13.11
C LEU A 44 -8.61 -4.55 -13.98
N PHE A 45 -8.72 -5.62 -14.77
CA PHE A 45 -7.63 -6.10 -15.63
C PHE A 45 -7.53 -5.40 -16.99
N ASP A 46 -8.52 -4.56 -17.32
CA ASP A 46 -8.52 -3.78 -18.58
C ASP A 46 -7.78 -2.44 -18.43
N ILE A 47 -7.44 -2.04 -17.20
CA ILE A 47 -6.75 -0.77 -16.92
C ILE A 47 -5.25 -1.02 -16.97
N GLU A 48 -4.55 -0.30 -17.87
CA GLU A 48 -3.10 -0.32 -17.92
C GLU A 48 -2.52 0.16 -16.56
N PRO A 49 -1.74 -0.67 -15.86
CA PRO A 49 -1.29 -0.34 -14.53
C PRO A 49 -0.36 0.86 -14.60
N LYS A 50 -0.66 1.90 -13.83
CA LYS A 50 0.23 3.04 -13.68
C LYS A 50 1.42 2.61 -12.84
N MET A 51 2.53 2.28 -13.50
CA MET A 51 3.75 1.87 -12.81
C MET A 51 4.27 3.00 -11.89
N PRO A 52 4.63 2.67 -10.64
CA PRO A 52 5.25 3.62 -9.73
C PRO A 52 6.71 3.91 -10.15
N PRO A 53 7.33 4.99 -9.66
CA PRO A 53 8.72 5.27 -9.93
C PRO A 53 9.65 4.16 -9.40
N ARG A 54 10.77 3.98 -10.08
CA ARG A 54 11.87 3.09 -9.73
C ARG A 54 12.90 3.84 -8.90
N VAL A 55 13.41 3.17 -7.87
CA VAL A 55 14.39 3.73 -6.93
C VAL A 55 15.44 2.67 -6.59
N LEU A 56 16.69 3.10 -6.49
CA LEU A 56 17.79 2.21 -6.12
C LEU A 56 17.78 1.96 -4.61
N LEU A 57 18.29 0.80 -4.18
CA LEU A 57 18.39 0.47 -2.76
C LEU A 57 19.27 1.47 -1.99
N SER A 58 20.32 2.00 -2.62
CA SER A 58 21.23 3.01 -2.05
C SER A 58 20.55 4.36 -1.78
N GLU A 59 19.45 4.66 -2.48
CA GLU A 59 18.69 5.89 -2.30
C GLU A 59 17.70 5.81 -1.13
N ILE A 60 17.45 4.60 -0.63
CA ILE A 60 16.44 4.31 0.37
C ILE A 60 17.08 4.17 1.74
N GLN A 61 16.71 5.07 2.64
CA GLN A 61 17.12 5.00 4.05
C GLN A 61 15.99 4.35 4.85
N THR A 62 16.31 3.32 5.62
CA THR A 62 15.33 2.61 6.47
C THR A 62 15.75 2.63 7.92
N ARG A 63 14.78 2.49 8.83
CA ARG A 63 15.02 2.38 10.28
C ARG A 63 14.57 1.01 10.83
N GLU A 64 13.63 1.01 11.77
CA GLU A 64 13.20 -0.15 12.51
C GLU A 64 12.35 -1.10 11.68
N ILE A 65 12.31 -2.35 12.12
CA ILE A 65 11.38 -3.35 11.59
C ILE A 65 10.01 -3.08 12.18
N VAL A 66 9.05 -2.73 11.34
CA VAL A 66 7.64 -2.47 11.71
C VAL A 66 6.82 -3.76 11.63
N GLY A 67 7.24 -4.72 10.81
CA GLY A 67 6.53 -5.99 10.65
C GLY A 67 7.43 -7.09 10.09
N LYS A 68 7.10 -8.34 10.44
CA LYS A 68 7.78 -9.53 9.92
C LYS A 68 6.72 -10.51 9.44
N GLY A 69 6.84 -10.94 8.19
CA GLY A 69 6.08 -12.06 7.63
C GLY A 69 6.99 -13.26 7.42
N GLU A 70 6.44 -14.30 6.79
CA GLU A 70 7.18 -15.50 6.41
C GLU A 70 8.27 -15.19 5.38
N PHE A 71 7.89 -14.58 4.26
CA PHE A 71 8.80 -14.30 3.13
C PHE A 71 9.41 -12.90 3.16
N GLY A 72 8.82 -11.97 3.92
CA GLY A 72 9.20 -10.56 3.86
C GLY A 72 9.34 -9.88 5.21
N VAL A 73 10.09 -8.79 5.21
CA VAL A 73 10.21 -7.86 6.34
C VAL A 73 9.73 -6.47 5.90
N ILE A 74 9.06 -5.78 6.81
CA ILE A 74 8.59 -4.41 6.64
C ILE A 74 9.45 -3.49 7.49
N LEU A 75 10.09 -2.51 6.84
CA LEU A 75 10.96 -1.54 7.47
C LEU A 75 10.34 -0.14 7.38
N ALA A 76 10.43 0.65 8.44
CA ALA A 76 10.03 2.04 8.39
C ALA A 76 10.94 2.78 7.39
N LEU A 77 10.34 3.49 6.42
CA LEU A 77 11.11 4.36 5.54
C LEU A 77 11.54 5.59 6.32
N ASP A 78 12.78 6.02 6.15
CA ASP A 78 13.31 7.18 6.84
C ASP A 78 13.41 8.43 5.98
N GLY A 79 13.85 8.21 4.75
CA GLY A 79 14.17 9.23 3.77
C GLY A 79 14.48 8.59 2.43
N VAL A 80 14.38 9.39 1.38
CA VAL A 80 14.79 9.01 0.03
C VAL A 80 15.77 10.04 -0.48
N ASN A 81 17.04 9.65 -0.62
CA ASN A 81 18.12 10.48 -1.12
C ASN A 81 18.40 10.12 -2.58
N LEU A 82 17.81 10.87 -3.51
CA LEU A 82 17.87 10.56 -4.94
C LEU A 82 19.25 10.87 -5.51
N ASP A 83 19.78 9.93 -6.29
CA ASP A 83 20.97 10.16 -7.11
C ASP A 83 20.57 10.75 -8.46
N PHE A 84 20.80 12.05 -8.62
CA PHE A 84 20.51 12.78 -9.86
C PHE A 84 21.61 12.63 -10.93
N ARG A 85 22.68 11.86 -10.67
CA ARG A 85 23.79 11.69 -11.63
C ARG A 85 23.42 10.82 -12.82
N ASN A 86 22.31 10.09 -12.76
CA ASN A 86 21.86 9.24 -13.86
C ASN A 86 21.10 10.06 -14.91
N THR A 87 21.79 10.45 -15.99
CA THR A 87 21.29 11.37 -17.02
C THR A 87 20.25 10.77 -17.97
N LYS A 88 19.91 9.48 -17.84
CA LYS A 88 19.01 8.77 -18.76
C LYS A 88 17.56 8.65 -18.28
N ILE A 89 17.20 9.26 -17.16
CA ILE A 89 15.85 9.14 -16.57
C ILE A 89 14.87 10.09 -17.28
N ASP A 90 13.71 9.58 -17.68
CA ASP A 90 12.63 10.40 -18.25
C ASP A 90 12.15 11.46 -17.24
N ARG A 91 11.77 12.64 -17.74
CA ARG A 91 11.32 13.75 -16.89
C ARG A 91 10.10 13.39 -16.03
N ARG A 92 9.21 12.51 -16.50
CA ARG A 92 8.04 12.08 -15.71
C ARG A 92 8.45 11.20 -14.54
N GLU A 93 9.38 10.29 -14.79
CA GLU A 93 9.96 9.40 -13.79
C GLU A 93 10.69 10.22 -12.72
N GLU A 94 11.53 11.17 -13.15
CA GLU A 94 12.25 12.07 -12.27
C GLU A 94 11.30 12.90 -11.38
N ASN A 95 10.24 13.46 -11.96
CA ASN A 95 9.21 14.18 -11.20
C ASN A 95 8.50 13.26 -10.18
N ALA A 96 8.26 12.00 -10.52
CA ALA A 96 7.62 11.04 -9.63
C ALA A 96 8.55 10.66 -8.46
N ARG A 97 9.84 10.46 -8.73
CA ARG A 97 10.88 10.23 -7.71
C ARG A 97 11.02 11.43 -6.77
N GLN A 98 11.10 12.65 -7.31
CA GLN A 98 11.13 13.86 -6.49
C GLN A 98 9.87 14.01 -5.63
N LYS A 99 8.70 13.68 -6.17
CA LYS A 99 7.45 13.71 -5.41
C LYS A 99 7.49 12.74 -4.23
N LEU A 100 7.99 11.51 -4.44
CA LEU A 100 8.17 10.52 -3.38
C LEU A 100 9.13 11.02 -2.29
N SER A 101 10.29 11.55 -2.69
CA SER A 101 11.28 12.08 -1.75
C SER A 101 10.71 13.22 -0.91
N ARG A 102 9.99 14.16 -1.54
CA ARG A 102 9.33 15.28 -0.83
C ARG A 102 8.16 14.83 0.05
N SER A 103 7.45 13.77 -0.30
CA SER A 103 6.34 13.26 0.51
C SER A 103 6.80 12.34 1.65
N CYS A 104 8.09 11.99 1.70
CA CYS A 104 8.72 11.25 2.78
C CYS A 104 8.95 12.10 4.04
N VAL A 105 8.41 13.32 4.10
CA VAL A 105 8.51 14.20 5.26
C VAL A 105 7.80 13.55 6.46
N ARG A 106 8.51 13.52 7.58
CA ARG A 106 8.00 12.97 8.83
C ARG A 106 6.95 13.90 9.41
N ASP A 107 5.93 13.33 10.02
CA ASP A 107 5.00 14.10 10.83
C ASP A 107 5.76 14.81 11.97
N ALA A 108 5.51 16.10 12.17
CA ALA A 108 6.25 16.91 13.14
C ALA A 108 6.05 16.41 14.58
N ASN A 109 4.90 15.80 14.88
CA ASN A 109 4.55 15.33 16.21
C ASN A 109 5.03 13.89 16.43
N THR A 110 4.79 12.99 15.47
CA THR A 110 5.13 11.56 15.65
C THR A 110 6.54 11.22 15.19
N ARG A 111 7.16 12.05 14.34
CA ARG A 111 8.42 11.79 13.63
C ARG A 111 8.39 10.51 12.79
N GLU A 112 7.20 10.06 12.42
CA GLU A 112 7.01 8.88 11.58
C GLU A 112 6.84 9.27 10.11
N CYS A 113 7.45 8.49 9.23
CA CYS A 113 7.24 8.58 7.80
C CYS A 113 5.94 7.85 7.40
N PRO A 114 5.16 8.38 6.43
CA PRO A 114 3.93 7.74 5.94
C PRO A 114 4.18 6.49 5.09
N TYR A 115 5.44 6.07 4.90
CA TYR A 115 5.81 4.97 4.03
C TYR A 115 6.61 3.89 4.75
N VAL A 116 6.54 2.68 4.19
CA VAL A 116 7.35 1.53 4.58
C VAL A 116 7.95 0.86 3.37
N VAL A 117 9.04 0.14 3.59
CA VAL A 117 9.71 -0.69 2.59
C VAL A 117 9.44 -2.15 2.90
N LYS A 118 8.91 -2.90 1.92
CA LYS A 118 8.82 -4.35 1.99
C LYS A 118 9.92 -4.96 1.13
N ARG A 119 10.70 -5.87 1.72
CA ARG A 119 11.73 -6.67 1.04
C ARG A 119 11.75 -8.08 1.57
N TYR A 120 12.51 -8.98 0.93
CA TYR A 120 12.69 -10.33 1.43
C TYR A 120 13.29 -10.33 2.84
N SER A 121 12.86 -11.29 3.67
CA SER A 121 13.43 -11.49 4.99
C SER A 121 14.84 -12.11 4.86
N PRO A 122 15.76 -11.89 5.82
CA PRO A 122 17.07 -12.56 5.79
C PRO A 122 16.95 -14.09 5.75
N LYS A 123 15.89 -14.64 6.35
CA LYS A 123 15.58 -16.09 6.31
C LYS A 123 15.18 -16.54 4.90
N ALA A 124 14.38 -15.74 4.20
CA ALA A 124 13.98 -16.02 2.82
C ALA A 124 15.19 -15.94 1.87
N ASN A 125 16.08 -14.94 2.04
CA ASN A 125 17.31 -14.82 1.26
C ASN A 125 18.21 -16.05 1.43
N LEU A 126 18.49 -16.44 2.68
CA LEU A 126 19.28 -17.64 2.97
C LEU A 126 18.66 -18.91 2.36
N TYR A 127 17.32 -19.02 2.37
CA TYR A 127 16.62 -20.14 1.76
C TYR A 127 16.77 -20.14 0.23
N MET A 128 16.61 -18.99 -0.42
CA MET A 128 16.80 -18.82 -1.87
C MET A 128 18.21 -19.19 -2.30
N GLU A 129 19.23 -18.70 -1.58
CA GLU A 129 20.64 -19.03 -1.81
C GLU A 129 20.90 -20.52 -1.63
N LYS A 130 20.49 -21.11 -0.50
CA LYS A 130 20.72 -22.53 -0.20
C LYS A 130 20.08 -23.47 -1.21
N LYS A 131 18.94 -23.07 -1.79
CA LYS A 131 18.18 -23.88 -2.74
C LYS A 131 18.40 -23.49 -4.20
N ASN A 132 19.25 -22.49 -4.45
CA ASN A 132 19.45 -21.89 -5.76
C ASN A 132 18.12 -21.62 -6.49
N MET A 133 17.15 -21.06 -5.76
CA MET A 133 15.79 -20.81 -6.25
C MET A 133 15.41 -19.34 -6.11
N ARG A 134 14.52 -18.88 -6.98
CA ARG A 134 13.97 -17.53 -6.96
C ARG A 134 12.53 -17.54 -6.48
N LEU A 135 12.24 -16.76 -5.44
CA LEU A 135 10.86 -16.59 -4.97
C LEU A 135 10.15 -15.56 -5.83
N LYS A 136 8.91 -15.86 -6.24
CA LYS A 136 8.07 -14.94 -7.00
C LYS A 136 7.11 -14.14 -6.11
N VAL A 137 7.02 -14.49 -4.83
CA VAL A 137 5.97 -14.00 -3.92
C VAL A 137 5.97 -12.47 -3.84
N LEU A 138 7.13 -11.85 -3.65
CA LEU A 138 7.21 -10.40 -3.48
C LEU A 138 6.92 -9.64 -4.78
N ALA A 139 7.40 -10.14 -5.92
CA ALA A 139 7.10 -9.60 -7.24
C ALA A 139 5.60 -9.70 -7.57
N THR A 140 4.98 -10.85 -7.27
CA THR A 140 3.53 -11.05 -7.46
C THR A 140 2.73 -10.08 -6.59
N GLU A 141 3.11 -9.88 -5.32
CA GLU A 141 2.45 -8.90 -4.46
C GLU A 141 2.56 -7.47 -5.02
N ALA A 142 3.76 -7.06 -5.47
CA ALA A 142 3.97 -5.76 -6.08
C ALA A 142 3.13 -5.58 -7.36
N ALA A 143 3.06 -6.61 -8.20
CA ALA A 143 2.23 -6.60 -9.40
C ALA A 143 0.74 -6.41 -9.07
N VAL A 144 0.20 -7.17 -8.10
CA VAL A 144 -1.18 -7.01 -7.64
C VAL A 144 -1.42 -5.60 -7.08
N LEU A 145 -0.50 -5.08 -6.27
CA LEU A 145 -0.61 -3.72 -5.72
C LEU A 145 -0.51 -2.62 -6.78
N SER A 146 0.18 -2.86 -7.89
CA SER A 146 0.28 -1.90 -9.01
C SER A 146 -1.02 -1.75 -9.80
N MET A 147 -1.90 -2.75 -9.76
CA MET A 147 -3.18 -2.76 -10.46
C MET A 147 -4.29 -2.04 -9.70
N VAL A 148 -4.12 -1.83 -8.39
CA VAL A 148 -5.15 -1.23 -7.53
C VAL A 148 -4.90 0.26 -7.31
N ASN A 149 -5.91 1.09 -7.55
CA ASN A 149 -5.87 2.52 -7.28
C ASN A 149 -7.16 3.01 -6.60
N HIS A 150 -7.27 2.74 -5.30
CA HIS A 150 -8.42 3.12 -4.48
C HIS A 150 -7.96 3.84 -3.20
N PRO A 151 -8.67 4.86 -2.70
CA PRO A 151 -8.28 5.59 -1.49
C PRO A 151 -8.22 4.72 -0.22
N ASN A 152 -9.06 3.69 -0.12
CA ASN A 152 -9.10 2.79 1.04
C ASN A 152 -8.24 1.52 0.89
N ILE A 153 -7.41 1.44 -0.15
CA ILE A 153 -6.47 0.33 -0.38
C ILE A 153 -5.05 0.89 -0.30
N ILE A 154 -4.14 0.17 0.37
CA ILE A 154 -2.72 0.52 0.43
C ILE A 154 -2.17 0.65 -0.98
N LYS A 155 -1.45 1.74 -1.25
CA LYS A 155 -0.87 1.99 -2.58
C LYS A 155 0.61 1.66 -2.63
N LEU A 156 1.02 1.16 -3.79
CA LEU A 156 2.41 1.09 -4.19
C LEU A 156 2.92 2.49 -4.53
N ARG A 157 4.07 2.88 -3.99
CA ARG A 157 4.65 4.23 -4.11
C ARG A 157 5.94 4.25 -4.91
N ALA A 158 6.72 3.19 -4.84
CA ALA A 158 7.91 2.98 -5.63
C ALA A 158 8.25 1.49 -5.71
N ILE A 159 9.06 1.11 -6.69
CA ILE A 159 9.62 -0.24 -6.83
C ILE A 159 11.14 -0.16 -6.94
N ALA A 160 11.82 -1.27 -6.64
CA ALA A 160 13.25 -1.37 -6.82
C ALA A 160 13.65 -1.16 -8.29
N ASP A 161 14.68 -0.35 -8.52
CA ASP A 161 15.35 -0.26 -9.82
C ASP A 161 16.37 -1.39 -9.94
N VAL A 162 15.86 -2.60 -10.25
CA VAL A 162 16.66 -3.81 -10.50
C VAL A 162 16.37 -4.37 -11.88
N GLU A 163 17.33 -5.06 -12.48
CA GLU A 163 17.15 -5.70 -13.79
C GLU A 163 16.12 -6.84 -13.74
N ASP A 164 16.10 -7.59 -12.63
CA ASP A 164 15.19 -8.72 -12.41
C ASP A 164 14.37 -8.53 -11.13
N VAL A 165 13.05 -8.58 -11.26
CA VAL A 165 12.11 -8.48 -10.11
C VAL A 165 12.20 -9.68 -9.16
N LEU A 166 12.90 -10.74 -9.56
CA LEU A 166 13.17 -11.92 -8.74
C LEU A 166 14.51 -11.86 -8.01
N ASP A 167 15.22 -10.73 -8.09
CA ASP A 167 16.46 -10.50 -7.36
C ASP A 167 16.22 -10.47 -5.84
N VAL A 168 17.23 -10.87 -5.06
CA VAL A 168 17.22 -10.81 -3.60
C VAL A 168 17.14 -9.37 -3.07
N ASP A 169 17.61 -8.41 -3.87
CA ASP A 169 17.53 -6.98 -3.61
C ASP A 169 16.20 -6.36 -4.08
N PHE A 170 15.27 -7.15 -4.61
CA PHE A 170 13.94 -6.65 -4.95
C PHE A 170 13.20 -6.16 -3.69
N PHE A 171 12.67 -4.95 -3.77
CA PHE A 171 11.85 -4.33 -2.75
C PHE A 171 10.80 -3.43 -3.38
N PHE A 172 9.84 -3.00 -2.56
CA PHE A 172 8.95 -1.92 -2.95
C PHE A 172 8.58 -1.04 -1.76
N VAL A 173 8.22 0.21 -2.07
CA VAL A 173 7.75 1.21 -1.11
C VAL A 173 6.24 1.28 -1.18
N MET A 174 5.57 1.26 -0.02
CA MET A 174 4.12 1.33 0.08
C MET A 174 3.66 2.24 1.22
N ASP A 175 2.37 2.58 1.23
CA ASP A 175 1.75 3.31 2.34
C ASP A 175 1.92 2.55 3.67
N ARG A 176 2.31 3.27 4.72
CA ARG A 176 2.40 2.74 6.09
C ARG A 176 1.01 2.66 6.71
N LEU A 177 0.70 1.53 7.33
CA LEU A 177 -0.42 1.44 8.27
C LEU A 177 0.08 1.70 9.69
N PHE A 178 -0.44 2.76 10.30
CA PHE A 178 -0.11 3.13 11.67
C PHE A 178 -0.84 2.28 12.72
N CYS A 179 -1.99 1.71 12.37
CA CYS A 179 -2.74 0.80 13.22
C CYS A 179 -3.46 -0.25 12.39
N THR A 180 -3.70 -1.43 12.97
CA THR A 180 -4.57 -2.43 12.36
C THR A 180 -6.03 -2.25 12.79
N LEU A 181 -6.97 -2.79 12.01
CA LEU A 181 -8.38 -2.84 12.41
C LEU A 181 -8.57 -3.63 13.72
N SER A 182 -7.76 -4.67 13.93
CA SER A 182 -7.75 -5.42 15.19
C SER A 182 -7.38 -4.53 16.37
N ASP A 183 -6.36 -3.68 16.24
CA ASP A 183 -5.98 -2.72 17.29
C ASP A 183 -7.12 -1.73 17.57
N LYS A 184 -7.76 -1.22 16.51
CA LYS A 184 -8.93 -0.34 16.63
C LYS A 184 -10.06 -1.03 17.40
N ILE A 185 -10.41 -2.26 17.06
CA ILE A 185 -11.51 -3.00 17.70
C ILE A 185 -11.18 -3.36 19.15
N TYR A 186 -10.07 -4.06 19.36
CA TYR A 186 -9.78 -4.74 20.62
C TYR A 186 -9.08 -3.85 21.65
N VAL A 187 -8.30 -2.87 21.21
CA VAL A 187 -7.57 -1.96 22.10
C VAL A 187 -8.35 -0.67 22.28
N GLU A 188 -8.67 0.04 21.18
CA GLU A 188 -9.25 1.38 21.27
C GLU A 188 -10.76 1.34 21.58
N TRP A 189 -11.55 0.73 20.70
CA TRP A 189 -13.01 0.72 20.79
C TRP A 189 -13.50 -0.03 22.01
N LYS A 190 -12.90 -1.17 22.35
CA LYS A 190 -13.22 -1.90 23.58
C LYS A 190 -12.97 -1.05 24.83
N LYS A 191 -11.87 -0.29 24.87
CA LYS A 191 -11.57 0.63 25.98
C LYS A 191 -12.57 1.79 26.05
N ARG A 192 -12.92 2.40 24.91
CA ARG A 192 -13.95 3.47 24.82
C ARG A 192 -15.32 2.97 25.25
N GLN A 193 -15.71 1.77 24.83
CA GLN A 193 -16.99 1.15 25.19
C GLN A 193 -17.06 0.84 26.69
N LYS A 194 -16.01 0.26 27.29
CA LYS A 194 -15.95 0.06 28.75
C LYS A 194 -16.09 1.36 29.53
N LYS A 195 -15.39 2.42 29.10
CA LYS A 195 -15.52 3.77 29.70
C LYS A 195 -16.95 4.28 29.60
N ALA A 196 -17.62 4.11 28.46
CA ALA A 196 -19.02 4.50 28.30
C ALA A 196 -19.95 3.71 29.24
N CYS A 197 -19.69 2.42 29.46
CA CYS A 197 -20.51 1.59 30.35
C CYS A 197 -20.36 1.95 31.84
N ASN A 198 -19.17 2.36 32.28
CA ASN A 198 -18.85 2.58 33.70
C ASN A 198 -19.32 3.94 34.27
N PHE A 199 -19.93 4.81 33.46
CA PHE A 199 -20.50 6.07 33.96
C PHE A 199 -21.81 5.81 34.72
N LYS A 200 -21.89 6.26 35.99
CA LYS A 200 -23.10 6.22 36.81
C LYS A 200 -24.24 7.02 36.16
N ALA A 201 -25.48 6.71 36.56
CA ALA A 201 -26.73 7.27 36.03
C ALA A 201 -26.76 8.82 35.90
N ALA A 202 -26.10 9.57 36.79
CA ALA A 202 -26.06 11.04 36.70
C ALA A 202 -25.38 11.60 35.42
N ILE A 203 -24.70 10.75 34.64
CA ILE A 203 -23.97 11.12 33.41
C ILE A 203 -24.58 10.43 32.16
N PHE A 204 -25.87 10.07 32.20
CA PHE A 204 -26.57 9.41 31.08
C PHE A 204 -26.37 10.12 29.72
N ARG A 205 -26.40 11.46 29.69
CA ARG A 205 -26.20 12.23 28.46
C ARG A 205 -24.80 12.06 27.85
N LYS A 206 -23.72 12.08 28.66
CA LYS A 206 -22.35 11.89 28.14
C LYS A 206 -22.12 10.43 27.71
N LYS A 207 -22.71 9.46 28.41
CA LYS A 207 -22.67 8.05 28.04
C LYS A 207 -23.29 7.83 26.65
N LYS A 208 -24.48 8.37 26.41
CA LYS A 208 -25.16 8.29 25.10
C LYS A 208 -24.29 8.88 23.99
N ARG A 209 -23.77 10.09 24.20
CA ARG A 209 -22.89 10.77 23.23
C ARG A 209 -21.63 9.95 22.89
N LEU A 210 -20.92 9.42 23.89
CA LEU A 210 -19.71 8.59 23.65
C LEU A 210 -20.03 7.32 22.86
N SER A 211 -21.20 6.72 23.11
CA SER A 211 -21.66 5.54 22.37
C SER A 211 -22.03 5.88 20.92
N GLU A 212 -22.68 7.01 20.69
CA GLU A 212 -23.02 7.51 19.36
C GLU A 212 -21.75 7.83 18.55
N GLU A 213 -20.79 8.55 19.15
CA GLU A 213 -19.49 8.84 18.52
C GLU A 213 -18.76 7.55 18.13
N LEU A 214 -18.72 6.54 19.01
CA LEU A 214 -18.11 5.25 18.71
C LEU A 214 -18.84 4.49 17.59
N MET A 215 -20.18 4.59 17.52
CA MET A 215 -20.97 3.98 16.46
C MET A 215 -20.71 4.65 15.11
N VAL A 216 -20.62 5.98 15.10
CA VAL A 216 -20.28 6.76 13.90
C VAL A 216 -18.90 6.37 13.38
N ASP A 217 -17.89 6.30 14.25
CA ASP A 217 -16.54 5.86 13.88
C ASP A 217 -16.55 4.46 13.24
N ARG A 218 -17.30 3.52 13.83
CA ARG A 218 -17.45 2.15 13.30
C ARG A 218 -18.12 2.13 11.93
N LEU A 219 -19.16 2.94 11.74
CA LEU A 219 -19.88 3.04 10.47
C LEU A 219 -18.98 3.62 9.37
N PHE A 220 -18.15 4.61 9.67
CA PHE A 220 -17.16 5.13 8.71
C PHE A 220 -16.16 4.05 8.28
N VAL A 221 -15.59 3.31 9.25
CA VAL A 221 -14.67 2.20 8.93
C VAL A 221 -15.35 1.12 8.10
N ALA A 222 -16.59 0.74 8.46
CA ALA A 222 -17.35 -0.26 7.71
C ALA A 222 -17.65 0.20 6.27
N ARG A 223 -18.04 1.47 6.08
CA ARG A 223 -18.28 2.06 4.77
C ARG A 223 -17.00 2.08 3.93
N ASP A 224 -15.87 2.46 4.51
CA ASP A 224 -14.60 2.53 3.81
C ASP A 224 -14.10 1.15 3.37
N ILE A 225 -14.29 0.12 4.21
CA ILE A 225 -14.06 -1.28 3.84
C ILE A 225 -15.00 -1.71 2.71
N ALA A 226 -16.31 -1.42 2.85
CA ALA A 226 -17.29 -1.78 1.83
C ALA A 226 -16.95 -1.14 0.47
N ASN A 227 -16.56 0.15 0.46
CA ASN A 227 -16.12 0.84 -0.74
C ASN A 227 -14.88 0.17 -1.38
N ALA A 228 -13.89 -0.21 -0.57
CA ALA A 228 -12.74 -0.96 -1.06
C ALA A 228 -13.12 -2.32 -1.65
N MET A 229 -14.07 -3.02 -1.04
CA MET A 229 -14.54 -4.33 -1.51
C MET A 229 -15.41 -4.24 -2.76
N VAL A 230 -16.17 -3.16 -2.95
CA VAL A 230 -16.92 -2.93 -4.20
C VAL A 230 -15.98 -2.63 -5.37
N TYR A 231 -14.82 -2.03 -5.08
CA TYR A 231 -13.79 -1.75 -6.09
C TYR A 231 -13.04 -3.01 -6.57
N LEU A 232 -12.89 -4.02 -5.70
CA LEU A 232 -12.18 -5.27 -5.99
C LEU A 232 -13.10 -6.30 -6.65
#